data_AF-A0A8T2V578-F1
#
_entry.id   AF-A0A8T2V578-F1
#
_cell.length_a   1.000
_cell.length_b   1.000
_cell.length_c   1.000
_cell.angle_alpha   90.00
_cell.angle_beta   90.00
_cell.angle_gamma   90.00
#
_symmetry.space_group_name_H-M   'P 1'
#
loop_
_entity.id
_entity.type
_entity.pdbx_description
1 polymer ?
#
loop_
_entity_poly.entity_id
_entity_poly.type
_entity_poly.pdbx_seq_one_letter_code
_entity_poly.pdbx_strand_id
1 'polypeptide(L)'
;MPRQVQCLVCRHLLSAHSDKQLYAELDIRYAYCERCYRERVAELESTIAEYKACVQKHKQALTQNLLNDHLRQIEFLSSGWTLGQGVGSYSAQANVCRDNISSFQNNVMFSDVILVPGYGSPVPAHRVVLAGRSPVFRAMFCSSPMKEAMSGIVLIDDFNEEVLAAFVGFFYTATVAPEALQKHAIELLGAAEKYNVELLHVLCENAIANTIDQHNAISILEVARKFGSHILQAAVLEFVSKDVEQLSSFEEYQIYATKNPGLLLYLYEHLTQKNYWPTFSCSSGHLFKRKRLILAKDDQGREQEK
;
A
#
# COMPACT_ATOMS: atom_id res chain seq x y z
N MET A 1 -14.73 -11.04 51.74
CA MET A 1 -15.28 -11.94 50.71
C MET A 1 -14.64 -11.65 49.35
N PRO A 2 -13.48 -12.24 49.01
CA PRO A 2 -13.00 -12.30 47.64
C PRO A 2 -13.47 -13.62 47.00
N ARG A 3 -14.01 -13.58 45.77
CA ARG A 3 -14.40 -14.77 45.02
C ARG A 3 -13.14 -15.47 44.51
N GLN A 4 -12.79 -16.60 45.13
CA GLN A 4 -11.75 -17.52 44.65
C GLN A 4 -12.15 -18.08 43.28
N VAL A 5 -11.29 -17.91 42.28
CA VAL A 5 -11.38 -18.65 41.02
C VAL A 5 -10.79 -20.03 41.27
N GLN A 6 -11.63 -21.01 41.61
CA GLN A 6 -11.19 -22.39 41.77
C GLN A 6 -10.95 -23.02 40.40
N CYS A 7 -9.70 -23.45 40.14
CA CYS A 7 -9.33 -24.31 39.03
C CYS A 7 -10.13 -25.63 39.09
N LEU A 8 -10.59 -26.13 37.95
CA LEU A 8 -11.44 -27.33 37.82
C LEU A 8 -10.85 -28.61 38.46
N VAL A 9 -9.51 -28.71 38.56
CA VAL A 9 -8.81 -29.84 39.20
C VAL A 9 -9.09 -29.88 40.72
N CYS A 10 -9.32 -28.73 41.32
CA CYS A 10 -9.41 -28.55 42.77
C CYS A 10 -10.82 -28.85 43.29
N ARG A 11 -11.82 -28.72 42.42
CA ARG A 11 -13.23 -29.04 42.71
C ARG A 11 -13.47 -30.55 42.84
N HIS A 12 -12.67 -31.38 42.15
CA HIS A 12 -12.77 -32.84 42.23
C HIS A 12 -12.06 -33.46 43.43
N LEU A 13 -11.01 -32.81 43.95
CA LEU A 13 -10.27 -33.32 45.12
C LEU A 13 -10.94 -32.95 46.46
N LEU A 14 -11.61 -31.78 46.53
CA LEU A 14 -12.31 -31.32 47.74
C LEU A 14 -13.59 -32.11 48.07
N SER A 15 -14.20 -32.80 47.09
CA SER A 15 -15.36 -33.65 47.35
C SER A 15 -15.01 -35.04 47.86
N ALA A 16 -13.72 -35.43 47.85
CA ALA A 16 -13.33 -36.82 48.04
C ALA A 16 -12.88 -37.18 49.47
N HIS A 17 -12.24 -36.28 50.25
CA HIS A 17 -11.66 -36.69 51.53
C HIS A 17 -11.68 -35.62 52.63
N SER A 18 -12.14 -36.03 53.81
CA SER A 18 -12.29 -35.22 55.03
C SER A 18 -11.06 -35.32 55.95
N ASP A 19 -9.85 -35.21 55.40
CA ASP A 19 -8.61 -35.43 56.16
C ASP A 19 -7.73 -34.18 56.25
N LYS A 20 -7.42 -33.74 57.48
CA LYS A 20 -6.78 -32.46 57.78
C LYS A 20 -5.29 -32.41 57.40
N GLN A 21 -4.62 -33.55 57.25
CA GLN A 21 -3.22 -33.60 56.81
C GLN A 21 -3.04 -33.29 55.33
N LEU A 22 -4.03 -33.61 54.48
CA LEU A 22 -3.97 -33.35 53.04
C LEU A 22 -4.05 -31.85 52.71
N TYR A 23 -4.76 -31.06 53.53
CA TYR A 23 -4.88 -29.60 53.36
C TYR A 23 -3.54 -28.89 53.52
N ALA A 24 -2.66 -29.38 54.41
CA ALA A 24 -1.32 -28.81 54.58
C ALA A 24 -0.41 -29.09 53.36
N GLU A 25 -0.47 -30.30 52.78
CA GLU A 25 0.27 -30.62 51.54
C GLU A 25 -0.31 -29.91 50.31
N LEU A 26 -1.63 -29.72 50.25
CA LEU A 26 -2.29 -28.92 49.20
C LEU A 26 -1.88 -27.44 49.28
N ASP A 27 -1.87 -26.82 50.45
CA ASP A 27 -1.41 -25.43 50.62
C ASP A 27 0.06 -25.24 50.21
N ILE A 28 0.93 -26.19 50.56
CA ILE A 28 2.35 -26.16 50.14
C ILE A 28 2.48 -26.29 48.61
N ARG A 29 1.72 -27.20 47.99
CA ARG A 29 1.73 -27.36 46.52
C ARG A 29 1.10 -26.17 45.78
N TYR A 30 0.05 -25.57 46.34
CA TYR A 30 -0.56 -24.35 45.80
C TYR A 30 0.38 -23.15 45.91
N ALA A 31 1.07 -22.99 47.04
CA ALA A 31 2.09 -21.96 47.20
C ALA A 31 3.27 -22.15 46.20
N TYR A 32 3.65 -23.40 45.94
CA TYR A 32 4.68 -23.73 44.93
C TYR A 32 4.19 -23.45 43.51
N CYS A 33 2.93 -23.75 43.20
CA CYS A 33 2.32 -23.49 41.90
C CYS A 33 2.10 -21.99 41.65
N GLU A 34 1.69 -21.22 42.67
CA GLU A 34 1.56 -19.76 42.60
C GLU A 34 2.93 -19.10 42.44
N ARG A 35 3.96 -19.59 43.15
CA ARG A 35 5.34 -19.12 42.99
C ARG A 35 5.89 -19.42 41.60
N CYS A 36 5.78 -20.66 41.11
CA CYS A 36 6.19 -21.01 39.75
C CYS A 36 5.39 -20.25 38.68
N TYR A 37 4.10 -20.00 38.90
CA TYR A 37 3.28 -19.18 37.99
C TYR A 37 3.76 -17.73 37.99
N ARG A 38 4.05 -17.14 39.16
CA ARG A 38 4.60 -15.77 39.26
C ARG A 38 5.99 -15.66 38.64
N GLU A 39 6.87 -16.65 38.83
CA GLU A 39 8.20 -16.69 38.21
C GLU A 39 8.08 -16.74 36.68
N ARG A 40 7.17 -17.57 36.15
CA ARG A 40 6.95 -17.73 34.69
C ARG A 40 6.24 -16.53 34.06
N VAL A 41 5.34 -15.88 34.81
CA VAL A 41 4.74 -14.59 34.41
C VAL A 41 5.80 -13.49 34.40
N ALA A 42 6.69 -13.44 35.40
CA ALA A 42 7.79 -12.48 35.43
C ALA A 42 8.80 -12.69 34.28
N GLU A 43 9.11 -13.94 33.93
CA GLU A 43 9.92 -14.27 32.74
C GLU A 43 9.24 -13.79 31.45
N LEU A 44 7.93 -14.05 31.29
CA LEU A 44 7.16 -13.57 30.14
C LEU A 44 7.09 -12.04 30.07
N GLU A 45 6.91 -11.36 31.20
CA GLU A 45 6.89 -9.90 31.29
C GLU A 45 8.27 -9.31 30.92
N SER A 46 9.36 -9.93 31.38
CA SER A 46 10.73 -9.56 30.98
C SER A 46 10.94 -9.72 29.47
N THR A 47 10.50 -10.84 28.90
CA THR A 47 10.63 -11.11 27.47
C THR A 47 9.81 -10.13 26.62
N ILE A 48 8.61 -9.76 27.08
CA ILE A 48 7.77 -8.74 26.43
C ILE A 48 8.41 -7.34 26.53
N ALA A 49 9.04 -7.01 27.66
CA ALA A 49 9.74 -5.75 27.84
C ALA A 49 10.93 -5.63 26.90
N GLU A 50 11.72 -6.70 26.75
CA GLU A 50 12.83 -6.79 25.78
C GLU A 50 12.33 -6.65 24.34
N TYR A 51 11.24 -7.33 23.98
CA TYR A 51 10.64 -7.21 22.65
C TYR A 51 10.13 -5.79 22.37
N LYS A 52 9.47 -5.14 23.34
CA LYS A 52 9.04 -3.74 23.23
C LYS A 52 10.23 -2.79 23.07
N ALA A 53 11.31 -3.00 23.82
CA ALA A 53 12.53 -2.22 23.68
C ALA A 53 13.18 -2.42 22.30
N CYS A 54 13.19 -3.65 21.78
CA CYS A 54 13.66 -3.98 20.44
C CYS A 54 12.83 -3.31 19.35
N VAL A 55 11.49 -3.38 19.44
CA VAL A 55 10.56 -2.71 18.52
C VAL A 55 10.72 -1.19 18.60
N GLN A 56 10.88 -0.62 19.79
CA GLN A 56 11.11 0.82 19.96
C GLN A 56 12.44 1.25 19.33
N LYS A 57 13.50 0.45 19.50
CA LYS A 57 14.81 0.68 18.88
C LYS A 57 14.75 0.58 17.36
N HIS A 58 14.02 -0.41 16.82
CA HIS A 58 13.78 -0.53 15.38
C HIS A 58 12.94 0.62 14.84
N LYS A 59 11.90 1.04 15.57
CA LYS A 59 11.07 2.21 15.21
C LYS A 59 11.89 3.48 15.20
N GLN A 60 12.73 3.70 16.21
CA GLN A 60 13.66 4.84 16.28
C GLN A 60 14.66 4.81 15.12
N ALA A 61 15.28 3.66 14.85
CA ALA A 61 16.19 3.49 13.72
C ALA A 61 15.51 3.73 12.36
N LEU A 62 14.28 3.23 12.16
CA LEU A 62 13.48 3.51 10.96
C LEU A 62 13.14 5.00 10.83
N THR A 63 12.71 5.64 11.92
CA THR A 63 12.42 7.09 11.89
C THR A 63 13.67 7.93 11.71
N GLN A 64 14.83 7.54 12.25
CA GLN A 64 16.09 8.25 12.03
C GLN A 64 16.65 7.99 10.64
N ASN A 65 16.51 6.80 10.07
CA ASN A 65 16.90 6.54 8.69
C ASN A 65 15.99 7.30 7.72
N LEU A 66 14.68 7.30 7.93
CA LEU A 66 13.73 8.07 7.13
C LEU A 66 13.98 9.59 7.27
N LEU A 67 14.24 10.07 8.49
CA LEU A 67 14.59 11.47 8.73
C LEU A 67 15.96 11.83 8.12
N ASN A 68 16.95 10.94 8.18
CA ASN A 68 18.26 11.15 7.56
C ASN A 68 18.18 11.10 6.03
N ASP A 69 17.32 10.26 5.45
CA ASP A 69 17.06 10.23 4.01
C ASP A 69 16.32 11.49 3.56
N HIS A 70 15.31 11.95 4.32
CA HIS A 70 14.67 13.23 4.08
C HIS A 70 15.62 14.41 4.29
N LEU A 71 16.48 14.37 5.31
CA LEU A 71 17.51 15.40 5.54
C LEU A 71 18.58 15.38 4.45
N ARG A 72 18.95 14.21 3.90
CA ARG A 72 19.82 14.10 2.72
C ARG A 72 19.15 14.60 1.45
N GLN A 73 17.85 14.36 1.28
CA GLN A 73 17.08 14.93 0.18
C GLN A 73 16.99 16.46 0.33
N ILE A 74 16.78 16.97 1.55
CA ILE A 74 16.77 18.41 1.85
C ILE A 74 18.18 19.02 1.73
N GLU A 75 19.24 18.33 2.13
CA GLU A 75 20.64 18.76 1.96
C GLU A 75 21.05 18.75 0.49
N PHE A 76 20.62 17.75 -0.30
CA PHE A 76 20.77 17.71 -1.75
C PHE A 76 20.01 18.88 -2.41
N LEU A 77 18.80 19.17 -1.94
CA LEU A 77 17.99 20.29 -2.40
C LEU A 77 18.45 21.65 -1.85
N SER A 78 19.29 21.74 -0.81
CA SER A 78 19.76 23.02 -0.24
C SER A 78 21.21 23.34 -0.57
N SER A 79 22.04 22.33 -0.83
CA SER A 79 23.38 22.47 -1.45
C SER A 79 23.30 22.94 -2.91
N GLY A 80 22.15 22.77 -3.57
CA GLY A 80 21.84 23.44 -4.85
C GLY A 80 21.45 24.92 -4.72
N TRP A 81 21.24 25.44 -3.51
CA TRP A 81 20.64 26.77 -3.25
C TRP A 81 21.47 27.69 -2.34
N THR A 82 22.71 27.32 -2.02
CA THR A 82 23.59 28.13 -1.16
C THR A 82 24.74 28.79 -1.94
N LEU A 83 24.41 29.50 -3.00
CA LEU A 83 25.07 30.76 -3.37
C LEU A 83 24.00 31.72 -3.87
N GLY A 84 23.50 32.55 -2.96
CA GLY A 84 22.59 33.63 -3.30
C GLY A 84 23.32 34.68 -4.13
N GLN A 85 23.09 34.66 -5.45
CA GLN A 85 22.87 35.84 -6.29
C GLN A 85 21.97 35.47 -7.47
N GLY A 86 20.81 36.13 -7.60
CA GLY A 86 20.00 36.18 -8.83
C GLY A 86 18.94 35.07 -9.00
N VAL A 87 17.73 35.32 -8.49
CA VAL A 87 16.54 34.46 -8.68
C VAL A 87 15.94 34.54 -10.11
N GLY A 88 16.76 34.85 -11.12
CA GLY A 88 16.33 35.05 -12.51
C GLY A 88 17.10 34.25 -13.57
N SER A 89 18.10 33.44 -13.19
CA SER A 89 18.96 32.72 -14.16
C SER A 89 18.92 31.19 -14.04
N TYR A 90 18.67 30.61 -12.87
CA TYR A 90 18.86 29.16 -12.68
C TYR A 90 17.78 28.26 -13.29
N SER A 91 16.59 28.80 -13.60
CA SER A 91 15.59 28.06 -14.38
C SER A 91 15.97 27.96 -15.86
N ALA A 92 16.73 28.92 -16.39
CA ALA A 92 17.18 28.89 -17.78
C ALA A 92 18.20 27.77 -18.01
N GLN A 93 19.22 27.61 -17.14
CA GLN A 93 20.21 26.52 -17.29
C GLN A 93 19.65 25.12 -17.05
N ALA A 94 18.71 24.93 -16.11
CA ALA A 94 18.06 23.62 -15.88
C ALA A 94 17.20 23.18 -17.07
N ASN A 95 16.62 24.14 -17.80
CA ASN A 95 15.86 23.87 -19.01
C ASN A 95 16.77 23.58 -20.21
N VAL A 96 17.97 24.16 -20.32
CA VAL A 96 18.88 23.91 -21.46
C VAL A 96 19.18 22.42 -21.67
N CYS A 97 19.49 21.66 -20.61
CA CYS A 97 19.72 20.22 -20.76
C CYS A 97 18.46 19.45 -21.19
N ARG A 98 17.29 19.86 -20.70
CA ARG A 98 16.00 19.28 -21.11
C ARG A 98 15.70 19.61 -22.56
N ASP A 99 15.87 20.86 -22.97
CA ASP A 99 15.59 21.38 -24.31
C ASP A 99 16.56 20.78 -25.35
N ASN A 100 17.81 20.57 -24.96
CA ASN A 100 18.78 19.87 -25.80
C ASN A 100 18.39 18.39 -26.00
N ILE A 101 17.97 17.69 -24.95
CA ILE A 101 17.55 16.29 -25.05
C ILE A 101 16.22 16.16 -25.78
N SER A 102 15.26 17.06 -25.56
CA SER A 102 13.93 17.02 -26.22
C SER A 102 14.03 17.16 -27.74
N SER A 103 15.06 17.83 -28.27
CA SER A 103 15.33 17.90 -29.71
C SER A 103 15.60 16.54 -30.37
N PHE A 104 15.98 15.52 -29.59
CA PHE A 104 16.17 14.15 -30.06
C PHE A 104 14.90 13.29 -29.99
N GLN A 105 13.81 13.81 -29.45
CA GLN A 105 12.52 13.10 -29.44
C GLN A 105 12.03 12.87 -30.88
N ASN A 106 11.61 11.64 -31.19
CA ASN A 106 11.19 11.21 -32.54
C ASN A 106 12.25 11.46 -33.63
N ASN A 107 13.52 11.59 -33.25
CA ASN A 107 14.62 11.78 -34.18
C ASN A 107 15.31 10.43 -34.43
N VAL A 108 15.52 10.10 -35.70
CA VAL A 108 16.24 8.88 -36.11
C VAL A 108 17.75 9.05 -35.96
N MET A 109 18.24 10.30 -35.90
CA MET A 109 19.66 10.57 -35.71
C MET A 109 20.11 10.08 -34.34
N PHE A 110 21.10 9.17 -34.34
CA PHE A 110 21.68 8.52 -33.16
C PHE A 110 20.75 7.58 -32.39
N SER A 111 19.56 7.27 -32.92
CA SER A 111 18.70 6.27 -32.30
C SER A 111 19.33 4.88 -32.42
N ASP A 112 19.36 4.16 -31.30
CA ASP A 112 19.98 2.85 -31.13
C ASP A 112 18.96 1.80 -30.60
N VAL A 113 17.70 2.21 -30.52
CA VAL A 113 16.57 1.34 -30.20
C VAL A 113 15.28 1.84 -30.88
N ILE A 114 14.43 0.91 -31.27
CA ILE A 114 13.09 1.16 -31.82
C ILE A 114 12.07 0.46 -30.92
N LEU A 115 11.08 1.22 -30.47
CA LEU A 115 9.95 0.69 -29.70
C LEU A 115 8.78 0.49 -30.66
N VAL A 116 8.23 -0.71 -30.69
CA VAL A 116 7.15 -1.09 -31.60
C VAL A 116 5.88 -1.31 -30.78
N PRO A 117 4.80 -0.54 -31.03
CA PRO A 117 3.53 -0.75 -30.35
C PRO A 117 2.84 -2.00 -30.88
N GLY A 118 1.85 -2.51 -30.15
CA GLY A 118 1.00 -3.60 -30.64
C GLY A 118 0.19 -3.20 -31.89
N TYR A 119 -0.14 -1.91 -31.99
CA TYR A 119 -0.79 -1.34 -33.17
C TYR A 119 -0.31 0.10 -33.44
N GLY A 120 0.07 0.37 -34.69
CA GLY A 120 0.48 1.69 -35.19
C GLY A 120 1.97 1.81 -35.48
N SER A 121 2.46 3.04 -35.52
CA SER A 121 3.82 3.35 -35.98
C SER A 121 4.90 3.09 -34.92
N PRO A 122 6.07 2.55 -35.30
CA PRO A 122 7.20 2.39 -34.39
C PRO A 122 7.83 3.74 -34.02
N VAL A 123 8.35 3.84 -32.80
CA VAL A 123 8.96 5.05 -32.25
C VAL A 123 10.47 4.84 -32.07
N PRO A 124 11.33 5.55 -32.81
CA PRO A 124 12.77 5.50 -32.59
C PRO A 124 13.13 6.22 -31.29
N ALA A 125 14.09 5.67 -30.53
CA ALA A 125 14.55 6.26 -29.28
C ALA A 125 16.03 5.94 -29.00
N HIS A 126 16.49 6.42 -27.85
CA HIS A 126 17.88 6.30 -27.40
C HIS A 126 17.96 5.49 -26.11
N ARG A 127 18.68 4.37 -26.11
CA ARG A 127 18.84 3.46 -24.97
C ARG A 127 19.33 4.20 -23.74
N VAL A 128 20.28 5.13 -23.91
CA VAL A 128 20.83 5.93 -22.81
C VAL A 128 19.77 6.79 -22.11
N VAL A 129 18.83 7.35 -22.87
CA VAL A 129 17.74 8.18 -22.35
C VAL A 129 16.73 7.32 -21.58
N LEU A 130 16.34 6.18 -22.15
CA LEU A 130 15.40 5.24 -21.55
C LEU A 130 15.97 4.58 -20.29
N ALA A 131 17.18 4.01 -20.37
CA ALA A 131 17.88 3.41 -19.24
C ALA A 131 18.18 4.42 -18.13
N GLY A 132 18.41 5.69 -18.49
CA GLY A 132 18.61 6.79 -17.56
C GLY A 132 17.43 7.00 -16.62
N ARG A 133 16.19 6.83 -17.11
CA ARG A 133 14.95 7.18 -16.39
C ARG A 133 14.03 6.01 -16.07
N SER A 134 14.38 4.79 -16.51
CA SER A 134 13.67 3.57 -16.14
C SER A 134 14.68 2.48 -15.75
N PRO A 135 14.61 1.95 -14.52
CA PRO A 135 15.45 0.83 -14.12
C PRO A 135 15.13 -0.45 -14.90
N VAL A 136 13.89 -0.60 -15.38
CA VAL A 136 13.48 -1.73 -16.23
C VAL A 136 14.15 -1.67 -17.59
N PHE A 137 14.13 -0.52 -18.26
CA PHE A 137 14.89 -0.35 -19.52
C PHE A 137 16.39 -0.49 -19.31
N ARG A 138 16.92 -0.01 -18.19
CA ARG A 138 18.33 -0.21 -17.84
C ARG A 138 18.67 -1.69 -17.73
N ALA A 139 17.89 -2.46 -16.98
CA ALA A 139 18.09 -3.90 -16.86
C ALA A 139 17.95 -4.59 -18.22
N MET A 140 16.95 -4.21 -19.02
CA MET A 140 16.70 -4.76 -20.36
C MET A 140 17.89 -4.57 -21.31
N PHE A 141 18.53 -3.39 -21.28
CA PHE A 141 19.66 -3.09 -22.18
C PHE A 141 21.02 -3.52 -21.62
N CYS A 142 21.19 -3.63 -20.30
CA CYS A 142 22.44 -4.07 -19.68
C CYS A 142 22.55 -5.60 -19.53
N SER A 143 21.42 -6.32 -19.50
CA SER A 143 21.43 -7.77 -19.28
C SER A 143 21.72 -8.51 -20.58
N SER A 144 22.96 -9.01 -20.72
CA SER A 144 23.28 -10.02 -21.72
C SER A 144 22.82 -11.41 -21.23
N PRO A 145 22.13 -12.26 -22.02
CA PRO A 145 21.80 -12.12 -23.45
C PRO A 145 20.28 -11.92 -23.69
N MET A 146 19.73 -10.74 -23.39
CA MET A 146 18.35 -10.42 -23.79
C MET A 146 18.25 -10.08 -25.28
N LYS A 147 17.17 -10.51 -25.95
CA LYS A 147 16.97 -10.29 -27.39
C LYS A 147 16.94 -8.81 -27.73
N GLU A 148 16.31 -8.01 -26.89
CA GLU A 148 16.13 -6.57 -27.00
C GLU A 148 17.48 -5.83 -26.97
N ALA A 149 18.40 -6.29 -26.11
CA ALA A 149 19.75 -5.75 -26.04
C ALA A 149 20.53 -5.98 -27.35
N MET A 150 20.30 -7.11 -28.02
CA MET A 150 20.98 -7.50 -29.26
C MET A 150 20.31 -6.96 -30.53
N SER A 151 18.97 -6.95 -30.58
CA SER A 151 18.19 -6.55 -31.76
C SER A 151 18.00 -5.04 -31.87
N GLY A 152 18.01 -4.33 -30.74
CA GLY A 152 17.60 -2.93 -30.71
C GLY A 152 16.11 -2.71 -31.00
N ILE A 153 15.30 -3.77 -30.90
CA ILE A 153 13.85 -3.70 -31.06
C ILE A 153 13.20 -4.13 -29.75
N VAL A 154 12.33 -3.27 -29.22
CA VAL A 154 11.52 -3.55 -28.03
C VAL A 154 10.05 -3.59 -28.45
N LEU A 155 9.43 -4.75 -28.28
CA LEU A 155 7.99 -4.91 -28.55
C LEU A 155 7.19 -4.52 -27.31
N ILE A 156 6.23 -3.62 -27.47
CA ILE A 156 5.32 -3.17 -26.42
C ILE A 156 3.89 -3.33 -26.91
N ASP A 157 3.42 -4.56 -26.87
CA ASP A 157 2.09 -4.96 -27.39
C ASP A 157 0.94 -4.31 -26.62
N ASP A 158 1.18 -3.89 -25.37
CA ASP A 158 0.17 -3.28 -24.51
C ASP A 158 -0.21 -1.85 -24.93
N PHE A 159 0.57 -1.19 -25.81
CA PHE A 159 0.37 0.22 -26.17
C PHE A 159 -0.14 0.39 -27.59
N ASN A 160 -1.01 1.38 -27.77
CA ASN A 160 -1.27 1.98 -29.07
C ASN A 160 -0.20 3.04 -29.39
N GLU A 161 -0.20 3.54 -30.63
CA GLU A 161 0.75 4.56 -31.09
C GLU A 161 0.74 5.85 -30.24
N GLU A 162 -0.43 6.36 -29.86
CA GLU A 162 -0.55 7.60 -29.09
C GLU A 162 0.02 7.45 -27.67
N VAL A 163 -0.30 6.35 -26.99
CA VAL A 163 0.21 6.00 -25.65
C VAL A 163 1.73 5.81 -25.72
N LEU A 164 2.23 5.09 -26.72
CA LEU A 164 3.67 4.86 -26.86
C LEU A 164 4.41 6.18 -27.14
N ALA A 165 3.88 7.03 -28.01
CA ALA A 165 4.48 8.33 -28.31
C ALA A 165 4.51 9.24 -27.06
N ALA A 166 3.43 9.29 -26.29
CA ALA A 166 3.37 10.05 -25.03
C ALA A 166 4.34 9.48 -23.98
N PHE A 167 4.37 8.15 -23.84
CA PHE A 167 5.27 7.46 -22.92
C PHE A 167 6.74 7.70 -23.26
N VAL A 168 7.13 7.51 -24.52
CA VAL A 168 8.51 7.79 -24.98
C VAL A 168 8.83 9.28 -24.86
N GLY A 169 7.91 10.17 -25.23
CA GLY A 169 8.09 11.61 -25.10
C GLY A 169 8.39 12.06 -23.68
N PHE A 170 7.73 11.45 -22.70
CA PHE A 170 7.99 11.70 -21.28
C PHE A 170 9.45 11.44 -20.89
N PHE A 171 10.13 10.45 -21.49
CA PHE A 171 11.55 10.21 -21.22
C PHE A 171 12.45 11.35 -21.69
N TYR A 172 12.02 12.19 -22.64
CA TYR A 172 12.81 13.32 -23.11
C TYR A 172 12.45 14.61 -22.38
N THR A 173 11.17 14.84 -22.11
CA THR A 173 10.66 16.13 -21.62
C THR A 173 10.33 16.13 -20.12
N ALA A 174 10.13 14.96 -19.52
CA ALA A 174 9.52 14.78 -18.20
C ALA A 174 8.12 15.41 -18.07
N THR A 175 7.42 15.59 -19.19
CA THR A 175 6.07 16.14 -19.27
C THR A 175 5.21 15.31 -20.22
N VAL A 176 3.90 15.32 -20.00
CA VAL A 176 2.90 14.71 -20.90
C VAL A 176 1.95 15.80 -21.35
N ALA A 177 1.58 15.80 -22.63
CA ALA A 177 0.59 16.74 -23.15
C ALA A 177 -0.76 16.56 -22.43
N PRO A 178 -1.46 17.65 -22.05
CA PRO A 178 -2.73 17.56 -21.33
C PRO A 178 -3.76 16.69 -22.03
N GLU A 179 -3.83 16.74 -23.36
CA GLU A 179 -4.77 15.97 -24.19
C GLU A 179 -4.49 14.47 -24.10
N ALA A 180 -3.20 14.10 -24.17
CA ALA A 180 -2.78 12.71 -24.02
C ALA A 180 -3.06 12.20 -22.60
N LEU A 181 -2.81 13.03 -21.58
CA LEU A 181 -3.07 12.66 -20.20
C LEU A 181 -4.58 12.47 -19.95
N GLN A 182 -5.42 13.34 -20.49
CA GLN A 182 -6.87 13.23 -20.36
C GLN A 182 -7.43 11.94 -21.01
N LYS A 183 -6.89 11.56 -22.17
CA LYS A 183 -7.38 10.40 -22.93
C LYS A 183 -6.77 9.07 -22.47
N HIS A 184 -5.52 9.09 -22.02
CA HIS A 184 -4.69 7.89 -21.85
C HIS A 184 -4.07 7.71 -20.46
N ALA A 185 -4.51 8.47 -19.43
CA ALA A 185 -3.89 8.41 -18.11
C ALA A 185 -3.84 7.00 -17.49
N ILE A 186 -4.87 6.16 -17.67
CA ILE A 186 -4.90 4.80 -17.10
C ILE A 186 -3.86 3.89 -17.78
N GLU A 187 -3.72 4.01 -19.11
CA GLU A 187 -2.74 3.23 -19.88
C GLU A 187 -1.32 3.69 -19.57
N LEU A 188 -1.12 5.01 -19.45
CA LEU A 188 0.16 5.61 -19.03
C LEU A 188 0.51 5.28 -17.56
N LEU A 189 -0.49 5.16 -16.67
CA LEU A 189 -0.28 4.69 -15.30
C LEU A 189 0.23 3.25 -15.30
N GLY A 190 -0.39 2.37 -16.08
CA GLY A 190 0.07 0.99 -16.25
C GLY A 190 1.47 0.90 -16.87
N ALA A 191 1.78 1.79 -17.82
CA ALA A 191 3.12 1.92 -18.39
C ALA A 191 4.15 2.35 -17.32
N ALA A 192 3.81 3.35 -16.52
CA ALA A 192 4.65 3.86 -15.46
C ALA A 192 4.96 2.78 -14.42
N GLU A 193 3.97 1.99 -14.02
CA GLU A 193 4.17 0.89 -13.09
C GLU A 193 5.03 -0.23 -13.73
N LYS A 194 4.71 -0.65 -14.96
CA LYS A 194 5.44 -1.73 -15.66
C LYS A 194 6.92 -1.41 -15.85
N TYR A 195 7.24 -0.16 -16.18
CA TYR A 195 8.62 0.28 -16.45
C TYR A 195 9.26 1.01 -15.27
N ASN A 196 8.57 1.06 -14.12
CA ASN A 196 8.98 1.73 -12.89
C ASN A 196 9.45 3.18 -13.12
N VAL A 197 8.52 4.02 -13.56
CA VAL A 197 8.70 5.46 -13.84
C VAL A 197 7.85 6.28 -12.86
N GLU A 198 8.37 6.46 -11.65
CA GLU A 198 7.63 7.05 -10.52
C GLU A 198 7.01 8.43 -10.81
N LEU A 199 7.73 9.33 -11.49
CA LEU A 199 7.22 10.67 -11.79
C LEU A 199 6.01 10.61 -12.75
N LEU A 200 6.04 9.73 -13.75
CA LEU A 200 4.90 9.53 -14.64
C LEU A 200 3.72 8.91 -13.89
N HIS A 201 4.00 7.99 -12.97
CA HIS A 201 2.99 7.36 -12.12
C HIS A 201 2.20 8.43 -11.35
N VAL A 202 2.90 9.31 -10.63
CA VAL A 202 2.28 10.39 -9.86
C VAL A 202 1.49 11.37 -10.73
N LEU A 203 2.01 11.72 -11.92
CA LEU A 203 1.30 12.59 -12.85
C LEU A 203 -0.03 11.98 -13.32
N CYS A 204 -0.02 10.69 -13.64
CA CYS A 204 -1.23 9.97 -14.06
C CYS A 204 -2.22 9.82 -12.89
N GLU A 205 -1.74 9.50 -11.69
CA GLU A 205 -2.57 9.44 -10.47
C GLU A 205 -3.30 10.76 -10.23
N ASN A 206 -2.59 11.89 -10.30
CA ASN A 206 -3.22 13.20 -10.09
C ASN A 206 -4.25 13.51 -11.17
N ALA A 207 -3.97 13.17 -12.44
CA ALA A 207 -4.92 13.37 -13.52
C ALA A 207 -6.19 12.55 -13.33
N ILE A 208 -6.07 11.27 -12.99
CA ILE A 208 -7.20 10.36 -12.76
C ILE A 208 -7.98 10.76 -11.50
N ALA A 209 -7.29 11.21 -10.45
CA ALA A 209 -7.95 11.67 -9.21
C ALA A 209 -8.92 12.84 -9.48
N ASN A 210 -8.55 13.73 -10.40
CA ASN A 210 -9.38 14.89 -10.77
C ASN A 210 -10.60 14.53 -11.63
N THR A 211 -10.70 13.30 -12.14
CA THR A 211 -11.85 12.83 -12.94
C THR A 211 -12.84 12.00 -12.14
N ILE A 212 -12.60 11.76 -10.85
CA ILE A 212 -13.46 10.88 -10.03
C ILE A 212 -14.88 11.45 -9.92
N ASP A 213 -15.86 10.64 -10.30
CA ASP A 213 -17.29 10.93 -10.21
C ASP A 213 -18.12 9.68 -9.86
N GLN A 214 -19.44 9.81 -9.82
CA GLN A 214 -20.35 8.69 -9.49
C GLN A 214 -20.41 7.60 -10.57
N HIS A 215 -19.97 7.90 -11.79
CA HIS A 215 -19.98 7.00 -12.94
C HIS A 215 -18.68 6.21 -13.08
N ASN A 216 -17.59 6.63 -12.43
CA ASN A 216 -16.27 6.01 -12.60
C ASN A 216 -15.53 5.69 -11.28
N ALA A 217 -16.07 6.07 -10.11
CA ALA A 217 -15.37 5.87 -8.84
C ALA A 217 -14.99 4.40 -8.58
N ILE A 218 -15.86 3.44 -8.93
CA ILE A 218 -15.64 2.02 -8.63
C ILE A 218 -14.62 1.43 -9.61
N SER A 219 -14.68 1.80 -10.90
CA SER A 219 -13.66 1.41 -11.87
C SER A 219 -12.29 2.02 -11.56
N ILE A 220 -12.22 3.28 -11.14
CA ILE A 220 -10.97 3.91 -10.69
C ILE A 220 -10.41 3.17 -9.46
N LEU A 221 -11.26 2.70 -8.54
CA LEU A 221 -10.79 1.87 -7.42
C LEU A 221 -10.17 0.55 -7.88
N GLU A 222 -10.76 -0.10 -8.88
CA GLU A 222 -10.20 -1.31 -9.49
C GLU A 222 -8.82 -1.03 -10.09
N VAL A 223 -8.70 0.06 -10.86
CA VAL A 223 -7.43 0.54 -11.46
C VAL A 223 -6.39 0.83 -10.38
N ALA A 224 -6.79 1.55 -9.33
CA ALA A 224 -5.91 1.93 -8.24
C ALA A 224 -5.35 0.72 -7.50
N ARG A 225 -6.18 -0.32 -7.31
CA ARG A 225 -5.72 -1.58 -6.72
C ARG A 225 -4.85 -2.38 -7.67
N LYS A 226 -5.19 -2.41 -8.96
CA LYS A 226 -4.42 -3.13 -9.99
C LYS A 226 -2.98 -2.62 -10.08
N PHE A 227 -2.79 -1.31 -10.01
CA PHE A 227 -1.47 -0.66 -10.10
C PHE A 227 -0.90 -0.24 -8.74
N GLY A 228 -1.46 -0.70 -7.62
CA GLY A 228 -0.92 -0.40 -6.29
C GLY A 228 -0.96 1.09 -5.88
N SER A 229 -1.74 1.93 -6.56
CA SER A 229 -1.88 3.35 -6.27
C SER A 229 -2.64 3.58 -4.96
N HIS A 230 -1.93 4.01 -3.92
CA HIS A 230 -2.55 4.41 -2.66
C HIS A 230 -3.23 5.79 -2.74
N ILE A 231 -2.72 6.68 -3.60
CA ILE A 231 -3.26 8.03 -3.79
C ILE A 231 -4.66 7.95 -4.39
N LEU A 232 -4.84 7.17 -5.47
CA LEU A 232 -6.16 6.99 -6.08
C LEU A 232 -7.13 6.25 -5.17
N GLN A 233 -6.66 5.23 -4.43
CA GLN A 233 -7.49 4.55 -3.44
C GLN A 233 -8.01 5.53 -2.38
N ALA A 234 -7.14 6.39 -1.84
CA ALA A 234 -7.54 7.40 -0.87
C ALA A 234 -8.53 8.40 -1.46
N ALA A 235 -8.28 8.89 -2.69
CA ALA A 235 -9.14 9.84 -3.37
C ALA A 235 -10.56 9.27 -3.63
N VAL A 236 -10.66 8.02 -4.11
CA VAL A 236 -11.95 7.35 -4.29
C VAL A 236 -12.66 7.14 -2.96
N LEU A 237 -11.94 6.66 -1.93
CA LEU A 237 -12.53 6.46 -0.61
C LEU A 237 -13.04 7.76 0.00
N GLU A 238 -12.31 8.87 -0.18
CA GLU A 238 -12.75 10.20 0.25
C GLU A 238 -13.99 10.65 -0.51
N PHE A 239 -14.01 10.50 -1.83
CA PHE A 239 -15.17 10.84 -2.66
C PHE A 239 -16.42 10.07 -2.23
N VAL A 240 -16.34 8.74 -2.13
CA VAL A 240 -17.47 7.89 -1.75
C VAL A 240 -17.90 8.12 -0.29
N SER A 241 -16.97 8.48 0.60
CA SER A 241 -17.30 8.73 2.00
C SER A 241 -18.26 9.91 2.22
N LYS A 242 -18.37 10.82 1.25
CA LYS A 242 -19.28 11.97 1.32
C LYS A 242 -20.75 11.55 1.21
N ASP A 243 -21.04 10.52 0.40
CA ASP A 243 -22.41 10.07 0.08
C ASP A 243 -22.52 8.53 0.04
N VAL A 244 -22.09 7.86 1.11
CA VAL A 244 -22.08 6.38 1.20
C VAL A 244 -23.46 5.76 0.95
N GLU A 245 -24.54 6.44 1.37
CA GLU A 245 -25.92 5.98 1.17
C GLU A 245 -26.30 5.87 -0.30
N GLN A 246 -25.68 6.67 -1.17
CA GLN A 246 -25.93 6.67 -2.61
C GLN A 246 -25.03 5.69 -3.37
N LEU A 247 -24.07 5.02 -2.73
CA LEU A 247 -23.16 4.09 -3.40
C LEU A 247 -23.91 2.98 -4.15
N SER A 248 -25.00 2.45 -3.59
CA SER A 248 -25.83 1.44 -4.25
C SER A 248 -26.60 1.95 -5.47
N SER A 249 -26.69 3.27 -5.63
CA SER A 249 -27.34 3.92 -6.79
C SER A 249 -26.37 4.22 -7.94
N PHE A 250 -25.06 4.06 -7.73
CA PHE A 250 -24.07 4.29 -8.78
C PHE A 250 -24.29 3.29 -9.92
N GLU A 251 -24.18 3.75 -11.16
CA GLU A 251 -24.40 2.91 -12.36
C GLU A 251 -23.44 1.71 -12.37
N GLU A 252 -22.18 1.93 -11.99
CA GLU A 252 -21.15 0.88 -11.91
C GLU A 252 -21.43 -0.15 -10.80
N TYR A 253 -22.24 0.18 -9.79
CA TYR A 253 -22.43 -0.68 -8.62
C TYR A 253 -22.96 -2.07 -9.02
N GLN A 254 -23.99 -2.11 -9.86
CA GLN A 254 -24.58 -3.38 -10.31
C GLN A 254 -23.60 -4.20 -11.17
N ILE A 255 -22.78 -3.51 -11.96
CA ILE A 255 -21.75 -4.13 -12.80
C ILE A 255 -20.70 -4.79 -11.89
N TYR A 256 -20.18 -4.06 -10.90
CA TYR A 256 -19.15 -4.60 -10.00
C TYR A 256 -19.70 -5.58 -8.96
N ALA A 257 -20.98 -5.51 -8.63
CA ALA A 257 -21.65 -6.50 -7.78
C ALA A 257 -21.66 -7.90 -8.41
N THR A 258 -21.53 -7.99 -9.74
CA THR A 258 -21.41 -9.26 -10.45
C THR A 258 -19.96 -9.55 -10.88
N LYS A 259 -19.27 -8.55 -11.44
CA LYS A 259 -17.89 -8.66 -11.96
C LYS A 259 -16.86 -8.91 -10.86
N ASN A 260 -16.93 -8.17 -9.76
CA ASN A 260 -15.93 -8.22 -8.68
C ASN A 260 -16.53 -7.81 -7.33
N PRO A 261 -17.34 -8.68 -6.67
CA PRO A 261 -17.97 -8.37 -5.39
C PRO A 261 -16.96 -8.07 -4.27
N GLY A 262 -15.75 -8.63 -4.36
CA GLY A 262 -14.69 -8.39 -3.39
C GLY A 262 -14.20 -6.94 -3.38
N LEU A 263 -14.24 -6.25 -4.52
CA LEU A 263 -13.93 -4.83 -4.61
C LEU A 263 -14.94 -3.97 -3.84
N LEU A 264 -16.23 -4.29 -3.96
CA LEU A 264 -17.29 -3.62 -3.21
C LEU A 264 -17.18 -3.90 -1.71
N LEU A 265 -16.89 -5.15 -1.33
CA LEU A 265 -16.66 -5.50 0.08
C LEU A 265 -15.49 -4.68 0.65
N TYR A 266 -14.38 -4.59 -0.08
CA TYR A 266 -13.22 -3.77 0.32
C TYR A 266 -13.62 -2.31 0.53
N LEU A 267 -14.41 -1.74 -0.40
CA LEU A 267 -14.91 -0.38 -0.31
C LEU A 267 -15.78 -0.20 0.95
N TYR A 268 -16.77 -1.07 1.19
CA TYR A 268 -17.61 -1.03 2.39
C TYR A 268 -16.81 -1.22 3.69
N GLU A 269 -15.83 -2.14 3.72
CA GLU A 269 -14.96 -2.34 4.87
C GLU A 269 -14.15 -1.08 5.20
N HIS A 270 -13.60 -0.39 4.21
CA HIS A 270 -12.82 0.84 4.44
C HIS A 270 -13.70 2.02 4.84
N LEU A 271 -14.91 2.11 4.28
CA LEU A 271 -15.89 3.12 4.68
C LEU A 271 -16.43 2.88 6.10
N THR A 272 -16.62 1.62 6.50
CA THR A 272 -17.07 1.28 7.85
C THR A 272 -15.94 1.35 8.88
N GLN A 273 -14.68 1.07 8.52
CA GLN A 273 -13.52 1.26 9.41
C GLN A 273 -13.28 2.72 9.78
N LYS A 274 -13.63 3.69 8.90
CA LYS A 274 -13.69 5.12 9.28
C LYS A 274 -14.88 5.46 10.19
N ASN A 275 -15.92 4.61 10.24
CA ASN A 275 -17.20 4.85 10.93
C ASN A 275 -17.50 3.91 12.12
N TYR A 276 -16.58 3.02 12.54
CA TYR A 276 -16.59 2.36 13.85
C TYR A 276 -15.63 3.15 14.76
N TRP A 277 -16.04 4.20 15.48
CA TRP A 277 -17.21 4.30 16.32
C TRP A 277 -17.92 5.65 16.14
N PRO A 278 -19.26 5.71 16.10
CA PRO A 278 -19.91 6.88 16.66
C PRO A 278 -19.41 7.01 18.10
N THR A 279 -18.77 8.12 18.43
CA THR A 279 -18.74 8.60 19.81
C THR A 279 -20.19 8.87 20.19
N PHE A 280 -20.93 7.81 20.53
CA PHE A 280 -22.09 7.96 21.39
C PHE A 280 -21.50 8.51 22.68
N SER A 281 -21.66 9.82 22.88
CA SER A 281 -21.70 10.41 24.20
C SER A 281 -22.86 9.74 24.92
N CYS A 282 -22.58 8.56 25.48
CA CYS A 282 -23.49 7.82 26.31
C CYS A 282 -23.57 8.58 27.64
N SER A 283 -24.41 9.62 27.66
CA SER A 283 -24.91 10.25 28.88
C SER A 283 -25.94 9.34 29.54
N SER A 284 -25.58 8.07 29.81
CA SER A 284 -26.25 7.15 30.72
C SER A 284 -25.55 5.80 30.65
N GLY A 285 -24.55 5.60 31.50
CA GLY A 285 -23.86 4.32 31.59
C GLY A 285 -24.84 3.17 31.83
N HIS A 286 -24.82 2.17 30.96
CA HIS A 286 -24.99 0.75 31.26
C HIS A 286 -24.77 -0.07 29.99
N LEU A 287 -24.08 -1.21 30.15
CA LEU A 287 -23.91 -2.34 29.21
C LEU A 287 -22.83 -2.24 28.11
N PHE A 288 -21.62 -2.66 28.48
CA PHE A 288 -20.66 -3.24 27.53
C PHE A 288 -20.17 -4.60 28.03
N LYS A 289 -20.79 -5.71 27.58
CA LYS A 289 -20.16 -7.03 27.44
C LYS A 289 -20.94 -7.89 26.43
N ARG A 290 -20.39 -8.10 25.24
CA ARG A 290 -20.51 -9.33 24.41
C ARG A 290 -19.46 -9.25 23.30
N LYS A 291 -18.27 -9.84 23.49
CA LYS A 291 -17.83 -11.21 23.15
C LYS A 291 -17.96 -11.57 21.66
N ARG A 292 -16.80 -11.63 20.99
CA ARG A 292 -16.51 -12.38 19.75
C ARG A 292 -17.20 -13.76 19.79
N LEU A 293 -18.23 -13.95 18.97
CA LEU A 293 -18.42 -15.18 18.18
C LEU A 293 -18.04 -14.73 16.76
N ILE A 294 -17.08 -15.34 16.07
CA ILE A 294 -17.24 -16.58 15.31
C ILE A 294 -15.83 -17.12 15.08
N LEU A 295 -15.50 -18.26 15.71
CA LEU A 295 -14.55 -19.28 15.26
C LEU A 295 -14.79 -20.49 16.17
N ALA A 296 -15.80 -21.29 15.83
CA ALA A 296 -16.04 -22.68 16.23
C ALA A 296 -17.51 -23.03 15.90
N LYS A 297 -17.85 -23.03 14.61
CA LYS A 297 -18.82 -24.00 14.11
C LYS A 297 -17.98 -25.14 13.55
N ASP A 298 -17.59 -26.03 14.43
CA ASP A 298 -17.33 -27.44 14.15
C ASP A 298 -17.61 -28.15 15.49
N ASP A 299 -18.33 -29.27 15.41
CA ASP A 299 -18.82 -30.11 16.50
C ASP A 299 -20.13 -29.67 17.18
N GLN A 300 -21.16 -29.40 16.37
CA GLN A 300 -22.52 -29.83 16.72
C GLN A 300 -22.77 -31.22 16.14
N GLY A 301 -22.58 -32.25 16.97
CA GLY A 301 -23.03 -33.60 16.69
C GLY A 301 -22.86 -34.49 17.90
N ARG A 302 -24.00 -34.88 18.50
CA ARG A 302 -24.18 -35.89 19.56
C ARG A 302 -23.74 -35.43 20.96
N GLU A 303 -24.52 -35.51 22.03
CA GLU A 303 -25.76 -36.23 22.33
C GLU A 303 -26.43 -35.47 23.50
N GLN A 304 -27.71 -35.12 23.34
CA GLN A 304 -28.65 -35.17 24.46
C GLN A 304 -29.18 -36.60 24.45
N GLU A 305 -28.90 -37.40 25.47
CA GLU A 305 -29.89 -38.31 26.07
C GLU A 305 -29.34 -38.93 27.37
N LYS A 306 -30.08 -38.61 28.45
CA LYS A 306 -30.12 -39.22 29.79
C LYS A 306 -29.10 -38.77 30.83
#